data_AF-A0AAV6ZI02-F1
#
_entry.id   AF-A0AAV6ZI02-F1
#
_cell.length_a   1.000
_cell.length_b   1.000
_cell.length_c   1.000
_cell.angle_alpha   90.00
_cell.angle_beta   90.00
_cell.angle_gamma   90.00
#
_symmetry.space_group_name_H-M   'P 1'
#
loop_
_entity.id
_entity.type
_entity.pdbx_description
1 polymer ?
#
loop_
_entity_poly.entity_id
_entity_poly.type
_entity_poly.pdbx_seq_one_letter_code
_entity_poly.pdbx_strand_id
1 'polypeptide(L)'
;MTSPESRAEFVAGSERTGGEMAPSSKSDRSGGSRKWGPRDHIIRQLDRVKITGQLSPRLFRKLPPRLCVSLRNIVDEEFLRKGHVFLGFSKCGRFVLSYTSDVLDDDFSFYTYHLYWWQFQVHRKLRLVRQVRLFQDEEIYSDLYLTVCEWPSDSSKVIVFGFNTSGNGMLMNMMSDENHRDIYISAVSAPPTSPCTDCRESPQGPCLLHSFMLHTKYQVVYPFPTFQPAFQLKKDHVVLLNTSFSLVACAISVRPAGDKESSRILYSKQSQPHGRSPSSSASSPCLSSSRSLSPLPFEPCSPTNPGTPPSVTRAREFVAGIFRRAREANGLETEDKGERPGPSKQSPSRPADPESPTWHRPISEGPARSGSHTEEPSYVNYTQLRYVLGEVTETDRESEYEDDKISLPFLVTDLKGQHLKPLNDKASFQGQHLIVEQLTLDFEYVINEVIRHDASWSRQFCSFSDYDIVILEMCPETNQVIMNIGLLLLAFPDPQGDSQFRPKTYHTSLKVAWNLHTGVFSTLSVDDLTEVKGQTSGSVWSSYRKSCVDTVMKWLVPESSVRYVNRMTNEALHKGCSLKVLADSVRYTWIVL
;
A
#
# COMPACT_ATOMS: atom_id res chain seq x y z
N MET A 1 -31.13 6.05 -60.24
CA MET A 1 -31.82 5.07 -59.38
C MET A 1 -30.72 4.24 -58.71
N THR A 2 -30.11 4.78 -57.65
CA THR A 2 -30.49 4.66 -56.22
C THR A 2 -30.01 3.32 -55.65
N SER A 3 -28.77 3.22 -55.13
CA SER A 3 -28.32 3.53 -53.74
C SER A 3 -28.18 2.22 -52.91
N PRO A 4 -27.41 2.18 -51.81
CA PRO A 4 -26.07 2.76 -51.62
C PRO A 4 -25.10 1.82 -50.87
N GLU A 5 -23.81 2.17 -50.91
CA GLU A 5 -22.76 1.70 -50.01
C GLU A 5 -23.02 2.17 -48.57
N SER A 6 -22.90 1.28 -47.59
CA SER A 6 -22.78 1.64 -46.17
C SER A 6 -21.39 1.25 -45.66
N ARG A 7 -20.50 2.24 -45.71
CA ARG A 7 -19.19 2.28 -45.07
C ARG A 7 -19.39 2.39 -43.56
N ALA A 8 -19.22 1.29 -42.84
CA ALA A 8 -19.15 1.31 -41.38
C ALA A 8 -17.69 1.59 -40.98
N GLU A 9 -17.39 2.85 -40.64
CA GLU A 9 -16.17 3.24 -39.97
C GLU A 9 -16.11 2.57 -38.60
N PHE A 10 -15.24 1.57 -38.44
CA PHE A 10 -14.81 1.09 -37.13
C PHE A 10 -13.94 2.17 -36.49
N VAL A 11 -14.54 2.97 -35.62
CA VAL A 11 -13.83 3.88 -34.73
C VAL A 11 -13.12 3.02 -33.68
N ALA A 12 -11.82 2.82 -33.88
CA ALA A 12 -10.93 2.28 -32.88
C ALA A 12 -10.93 3.23 -31.66
N GLY A 13 -11.59 2.81 -30.59
CA GLY A 13 -11.55 3.47 -29.29
C GLY A 13 -10.16 3.31 -28.69
N SER A 14 -9.26 4.25 -28.99
CA SER A 14 -7.99 4.41 -28.30
C SER A 14 -8.27 4.74 -26.83
N GLU A 15 -8.09 3.75 -25.96
CA GLU A 15 -8.05 3.93 -24.51
C GLU A 15 -6.84 4.81 -24.15
N ARG A 16 -7.12 6.09 -23.88
CA ARG A 16 -6.15 7.04 -23.35
C ARG A 16 -5.80 6.67 -21.90
N THR A 17 -4.80 5.82 -21.71
CA THR A 17 -4.08 5.68 -20.44
C THR A 17 -3.05 6.80 -20.30
N GLY A 18 -3.53 7.96 -19.88
CA GLY A 18 -2.73 9.18 -19.71
C GLY A 18 -3.16 9.96 -18.48
N GLY A 19 -3.10 9.34 -17.30
CA GLY A 19 -3.29 10.03 -16.03
C GLY A 19 -2.05 10.85 -15.66
N GLU A 20 -1.95 12.08 -16.17
CA GLU A 20 -1.08 13.12 -15.60
C GLU A 20 -1.52 13.38 -14.14
N MET A 21 -0.86 12.73 -13.18
CA MET A 21 -0.94 13.14 -11.77
C MET A 21 -0.05 14.36 -11.52
N ALA A 22 -0.59 15.54 -11.85
CA ALA A 22 -0.27 16.82 -11.22
C ALA A 22 -1.47 17.75 -11.45
N PRO A 23 -1.89 18.59 -10.49
CA PRO A 23 -3.06 19.44 -10.66
C PRO A 23 -2.70 20.60 -11.61
N SER A 24 -2.88 20.38 -12.91
CA SER A 24 -2.95 21.46 -13.89
C SER A 24 -4.38 22.01 -13.89
N SER A 25 -4.57 23.11 -13.17
CA SER A 25 -5.83 23.86 -13.14
C SER A 25 -6.09 24.51 -14.50
N LYS A 26 -6.70 23.77 -15.43
CA LYS A 26 -7.34 24.35 -16.62
C LYS A 26 -8.83 24.51 -16.34
N SER A 27 -9.18 25.66 -15.77
CA SER A 27 -10.55 26.19 -15.82
C SER A 27 -10.85 26.68 -17.24
N ASP A 28 -12.06 26.41 -17.71
CA ASP A 28 -12.59 26.85 -18.99
C ASP A 28 -12.32 28.33 -19.30
N ARG A 29 -12.04 28.58 -20.58
CA ARG A 29 -11.77 29.88 -21.18
C ARG A 29 -13.02 30.75 -21.14
N SER A 30 -13.18 31.50 -20.05
CA SER A 30 -13.76 32.83 -20.09
C SER A 30 -12.62 33.85 -19.98
N GLY A 31 -12.59 34.81 -20.90
CA GLY A 31 -11.51 35.78 -21.09
C GLY A 31 -11.31 36.76 -19.93
N GLY A 32 -10.75 36.28 -18.83
CA GLY A 32 -10.28 37.09 -17.71
C GLY A 32 -8.78 36.89 -17.51
N SER A 33 -7.98 37.90 -17.85
CA SER A 33 -6.60 38.02 -17.38
C SER A 33 -6.58 37.92 -15.85
N ARG A 34 -6.27 36.74 -15.31
CA ARG A 34 -6.02 36.56 -13.87
C ARG A 34 -4.77 37.36 -13.53
N LYS A 35 -4.96 38.59 -13.05
CA LYS A 35 -3.90 39.40 -12.44
C LYS A 35 -3.29 38.58 -11.30
N TRP A 36 -2.08 38.09 -11.50
CA TRP A 36 -1.28 37.53 -10.42
C TRP A 36 -1.11 38.64 -9.38
N GLY A 37 -1.64 38.44 -8.16
CA GLY A 37 -1.36 39.36 -7.06
C GLY A 37 0.16 39.54 -6.87
N PRO A 38 0.61 40.63 -6.24
CA PRO A 38 2.04 40.93 -6.13
C PRO A 38 2.80 39.72 -5.57
N ARG A 39 3.72 39.15 -6.35
CA ARG A 39 4.61 38.11 -5.84
C ARG A 39 5.50 38.77 -4.79
N ASP A 40 5.46 38.27 -3.56
CA ASP A 40 6.35 38.77 -2.52
C ASP A 40 7.81 38.63 -2.96
N HIS A 41 8.53 39.74 -2.90
CA HIS A 41 9.95 39.75 -3.22
C HIS A 41 10.72 38.89 -2.21
N ILE A 42 11.71 38.11 -2.67
CA ILE A 42 12.45 37.17 -1.81
C ILE A 42 13.06 37.85 -0.57
N ILE A 43 13.57 39.08 -0.74
CA ILE A 43 14.14 39.84 0.36
C ILE A 43 13.09 40.14 1.44
N ARG A 44 11.87 40.52 1.05
CA ARG A 44 10.78 40.75 2.00
C ARG A 44 10.39 39.47 2.76
N GLN A 45 10.40 38.32 2.09
CA GLN A 45 10.16 37.05 2.76
C GLN A 45 11.28 36.72 3.75
N LEU A 46 12.55 36.94 3.39
CA LEU A 46 13.68 36.70 4.29
C LEU A 46 13.69 37.64 5.49
N ASP A 47 13.37 38.92 5.31
CA ASP A 47 13.25 39.87 6.42
C ASP A 47 12.13 39.46 7.39
N ARG A 48 11.00 38.99 6.85
CA ARG A 48 9.92 38.41 7.66
C ARG A 48 10.40 37.18 8.44
N VAL A 49 11.22 36.30 7.86
CA VAL A 49 11.79 35.15 8.58
C VAL A 49 12.66 35.61 9.74
N LYS A 50 13.50 36.63 9.56
CA LYS A 50 14.38 37.14 10.63
C LYS A 50 13.58 37.65 11.84
N ILE A 51 12.46 38.32 11.58
CA ILE A 51 11.62 38.90 12.63
C ILE A 51 10.74 37.84 13.30
N THR A 52 10.17 36.91 12.53
CA THR A 52 9.21 35.92 13.03
C THR A 52 9.83 34.61 13.51
N GLY A 53 11.07 34.31 13.10
CA GLY A 53 11.71 33.01 13.28
C GLY A 53 11.11 31.87 12.44
N GLN A 54 10.11 32.14 11.57
CA GLN A 54 9.37 31.12 10.84
C GLN A 54 9.98 30.81 9.47
N LEU A 55 10.99 29.94 9.44
CA LEU A 55 11.57 29.43 8.18
C LEU A 55 10.90 28.10 7.79
N SER A 56 10.16 28.07 6.68
CA SER A 56 9.60 26.82 6.15
C SER A 56 9.58 26.80 4.62
N PRO A 57 9.79 25.64 3.96
CA PRO A 57 9.68 25.54 2.51
C PRO A 57 8.30 25.98 2.00
N ARG A 58 7.22 25.74 2.74
CA ARG A 58 5.86 26.15 2.33
C ARG A 58 5.72 27.66 2.15
N LEU A 59 6.47 28.48 2.90
CA LEU A 59 6.48 29.94 2.78
C LEU A 59 7.01 30.42 1.41
N PHE A 60 8.01 29.71 0.86
CA PHE A 60 8.70 30.08 -0.38
C PHE A 60 8.09 29.44 -1.63
N ARG A 61 7.01 28.63 -1.50
CA ARG A 61 6.45 27.81 -2.59
C ARG A 61 6.02 28.60 -3.84
N LYS A 62 5.66 29.88 -3.68
CA LYS A 62 5.25 30.76 -4.79
C LYS A 62 6.43 31.38 -5.54
N LEU A 63 7.65 31.23 -5.04
CA LEU A 63 8.85 31.75 -5.67
C LEU A 63 9.35 30.81 -6.79
N PRO A 64 10.03 31.36 -7.82
CA PRO A 64 10.74 30.55 -8.82
C PRO A 64 11.76 29.59 -8.19
N PRO A 65 12.27 28.58 -8.93
CA PRO A 65 13.45 27.84 -8.51
C PRO A 65 14.60 28.80 -8.17
N ARG A 66 15.40 28.43 -7.17
CA ARG A 66 16.60 29.18 -6.78
C ARG A 66 17.78 28.87 -7.71
N LEU A 67 17.76 27.67 -8.30
CA LEU A 67 18.82 27.16 -9.15
C LEU A 67 18.22 26.37 -10.31
N CYS A 68 18.70 26.64 -11.52
CA CYS A 68 18.42 25.84 -12.71
C CYS A 68 19.74 25.43 -13.35
N VAL A 69 19.89 24.15 -13.66
CA VAL A 69 21.07 23.59 -14.32
C VAL A 69 20.62 22.75 -15.51
N SER A 70 21.26 22.92 -16.67
CA SER A 70 20.98 22.05 -17.82
C SER A 70 21.64 20.69 -17.62
N LEU A 71 20.92 19.61 -17.91
CA LEU A 71 21.43 18.25 -17.85
C LEU A 71 22.71 18.10 -18.68
N ARG A 72 22.73 18.65 -19.90
CA ARG A 72 23.90 18.63 -20.79
C ARG A 72 25.17 19.21 -20.14
N ASN A 73 25.02 20.18 -19.25
CA ASN A 73 26.17 20.80 -18.59
C ASN A 73 26.73 19.92 -17.47
N ILE A 74 25.91 19.07 -16.85
CA ILE A 74 26.28 18.23 -15.71
C ILE A 74 26.42 16.75 -16.03
N VAL A 75 26.04 16.29 -17.22
CA VAL A 75 26.26 14.90 -17.66
C VAL A 75 27.41 14.85 -18.65
N ASP A 76 28.17 13.76 -18.66
CA ASP A 76 29.18 13.51 -19.67
C ASP A 76 28.53 12.91 -20.93
N GLU A 77 28.95 13.38 -22.11
CA GLU A 77 28.36 13.00 -23.41
C GLU A 77 28.44 11.49 -23.70
N GLU A 78 29.31 10.75 -23.01
CA GLU A 78 29.37 9.28 -23.07
C GLU A 78 28.09 8.64 -22.52
N PHE A 79 27.57 9.11 -21.38
CA PHE A 79 26.38 8.55 -20.76
C PHE A 79 25.10 8.94 -21.51
N LEU A 80 25.07 10.12 -22.14
CA LEU A 80 23.95 10.48 -23.02
C LEU A 80 23.86 9.54 -24.23
N ARG A 81 25.00 9.14 -24.79
CA ARG A 81 25.07 8.16 -25.90
C ARG A 81 24.70 6.74 -25.48
N LYS A 82 24.85 6.39 -24.20
CA LYS A 82 24.42 5.09 -23.63
C LYS A 82 22.91 5.01 -23.34
N GLY A 83 22.11 5.98 -23.78
CA GLY A 83 20.65 5.89 -23.68
C GLY A 83 20.08 6.06 -22.27
N HIS A 84 20.77 6.76 -21.38
CA HIS A 84 20.27 6.99 -20.02
C HIS A 84 18.97 7.80 -19.99
N VAL A 85 17.93 7.24 -19.38
CA VAL A 85 16.65 7.90 -19.11
C VAL A 85 16.63 8.39 -17.67
N PHE A 86 16.79 9.70 -17.47
CA PHE A 86 16.79 10.31 -16.14
C PHE A 86 15.38 10.40 -15.55
N LEU A 87 15.24 9.98 -14.29
CA LEU A 87 13.96 9.77 -13.61
C LEU A 87 13.59 10.92 -12.65
N GLY A 88 14.55 11.36 -11.83
CA GLY A 88 14.26 12.34 -10.78
C GLY A 88 15.31 12.40 -9.68
N PHE A 89 15.07 13.29 -8.72
CA PHE A 89 15.87 13.39 -7.50
C PHE A 89 15.39 12.40 -6.44
N SER A 90 16.33 11.85 -5.67
CA SER A 90 15.99 11.21 -4.40
C SER A 90 15.40 12.22 -3.42
N LYS A 91 14.61 11.77 -2.44
CA LYS A 91 14.02 12.65 -1.41
C LYS A 91 15.07 13.45 -0.65
N CYS A 92 16.22 12.83 -0.37
CA CYS A 92 17.35 13.50 0.26
C CYS A 92 18.14 14.38 -0.71
N GLY A 93 17.76 14.45 -2.00
CA GLY A 93 18.27 15.28 -3.12
C GLY A 93 19.79 15.30 -3.30
N ARG A 94 20.47 14.29 -2.74
CA ARG A 94 21.89 14.02 -2.97
C ARG A 94 22.11 13.23 -4.24
N PHE A 95 21.09 12.52 -4.69
CA PHE A 95 21.15 11.65 -5.85
C PHE A 95 20.13 12.05 -6.90
N VAL A 96 20.52 11.91 -8.16
CA VAL A 96 19.63 11.86 -9.32
C VAL A 96 19.66 10.42 -9.82
N LEU A 97 18.50 9.85 -10.14
CA LEU A 97 18.40 8.47 -10.63
C LEU A 97 18.15 8.46 -12.13
N SER A 98 18.68 7.45 -12.81
CA SER A 98 18.38 7.15 -14.21
C SER A 98 18.31 5.64 -14.42
N TYR A 99 17.70 5.19 -15.51
CA TYR A 99 17.80 3.80 -15.96
C TYR A 99 18.28 3.71 -17.42
N THR A 100 18.73 2.54 -17.84
CA THR A 100 18.90 2.16 -19.25
C THR A 100 17.98 0.97 -19.58
N SER A 101 17.58 0.88 -20.84
CA SER A 101 16.87 -0.26 -21.43
C SER A 101 17.74 -0.73 -22.59
N ASP A 102 18.57 -1.74 -22.33
CA ASP A 102 19.55 -2.26 -23.29
C ASP A 102 18.98 -3.51 -23.96
N VAL A 103 18.98 -3.55 -25.30
CA VAL A 103 18.56 -4.74 -26.06
C VAL A 103 19.80 -5.58 -26.35
N LEU A 104 19.78 -6.84 -25.96
CA LEU A 104 20.84 -7.79 -26.31
C LEU A 104 20.58 -8.30 -27.75
N ASP A 105 21.57 -8.12 -28.61
CA ASP A 105 21.54 -8.43 -30.05
C ASP A 105 21.84 -9.92 -30.28
N ASP A 106 20.97 -10.78 -29.74
CA ASP A 106 20.87 -12.20 -30.10
C ASP A 106 19.56 -12.43 -30.90
N ASP A 107 19.45 -13.56 -31.60
CA ASP A 107 18.29 -13.94 -32.45
C ASP A 107 16.91 -13.81 -31.76
N PHE A 108 16.89 -13.71 -30.42
CA PHE A 108 15.75 -13.34 -29.60
C PHE A 108 16.10 -12.06 -28.83
N SER A 109 15.57 -10.90 -29.25
CA SER A 109 15.87 -9.63 -28.60
C SER A 109 15.30 -9.57 -27.18
N PHE A 110 16.16 -9.69 -26.16
CA PHE A 110 15.80 -9.52 -24.75
C PHE A 110 16.20 -8.15 -24.22
N TYR A 111 15.37 -7.60 -23.33
CA TYR A 111 15.63 -6.33 -22.66
C TYR A 111 16.34 -6.55 -21.32
N THR A 112 17.44 -5.84 -21.11
CA THR A 112 18.14 -5.74 -19.83
C THR A 112 18.03 -4.34 -19.27
N TYR A 113 17.63 -4.23 -18.00
CA TYR A 113 17.46 -2.94 -17.33
C TYR A 113 18.54 -2.71 -16.28
N HIS A 114 19.12 -1.51 -16.28
CA HIS A 114 20.05 -1.09 -15.24
C HIS A 114 19.56 0.18 -14.55
N LEU A 115 19.75 0.26 -13.23
CA LEU A 115 19.43 1.44 -12.42
C LEU A 115 20.72 2.10 -11.91
N TYR A 116 20.77 3.43 -11.97
CA TYR A 116 21.96 4.21 -11.68
C TYR A 116 21.67 5.30 -10.64
N TRP A 117 22.60 5.47 -9.69
CA TRP A 117 22.63 6.59 -8.76
C TRP A 117 23.75 7.55 -9.13
N TRP A 118 23.37 8.79 -9.39
CA TRP A 118 24.29 9.89 -9.71
C TRP A 118 24.36 10.85 -8.54
N GLN A 119 25.55 11.07 -7.99
CA GLN A 119 25.72 12.12 -6.99
C GLN A 119 25.56 13.49 -7.64
N PHE A 120 24.61 14.26 -7.13
CA PHE A 120 24.36 15.61 -7.60
C PHE A 120 25.15 16.64 -6.80
N GLN A 121 25.89 17.50 -7.51
CA GLN A 121 26.66 18.59 -6.92
C GLN A 121 26.49 19.88 -7.73
N VAL A 122 25.24 20.37 -7.82
CA VAL A 122 24.90 21.69 -8.38
C VAL A 122 25.46 21.88 -9.81
N HIS A 123 26.62 22.53 -9.97
CA HIS A 123 27.26 22.81 -11.26
C HIS A 123 28.36 21.83 -11.66
N ARG A 124 28.77 20.93 -10.76
CA ARG A 124 29.74 19.88 -11.07
C ARG A 124 29.07 18.76 -11.85
N LYS A 125 29.87 18.04 -12.64
CA LYS A 125 29.43 16.83 -13.34
C LYS A 125 28.86 15.81 -12.35
N LEU A 126 27.80 15.11 -12.78
CA LEU A 126 27.20 14.00 -12.09
C LEU A 126 28.24 12.88 -11.95
N ARG A 127 28.46 12.43 -10.73
CA ARG A 127 29.37 11.31 -10.46
C ARG A 127 28.58 10.04 -10.25
N LEU A 128 28.84 9.01 -11.04
CA LEU A 128 28.23 7.70 -10.83
C LEU A 128 28.65 7.13 -9.46
N VAL A 129 27.69 6.73 -8.65
CA VAL A 129 27.91 6.15 -7.31
C VAL A 129 27.56 4.68 -7.27
N ARG A 130 26.50 4.27 -7.99
CA ARG A 130 26.03 2.90 -8.02
C ARG A 130 25.37 2.61 -9.36
N GLN A 131 25.62 1.41 -9.88
CA GLN A 131 24.96 0.79 -11.01
C GLN A 131 24.54 -0.61 -10.56
N VAL A 132 23.32 -1.01 -10.89
CA VAL A 132 22.78 -2.35 -10.61
C VAL A 132 21.95 -2.84 -11.78
N ARG A 133 21.92 -4.15 -12.01
CA ARG A 133 21.00 -4.79 -12.96
C ARG A 133 19.67 -5.08 -12.26
N LEU A 134 18.56 -4.69 -12.87
CA LEU A 134 17.22 -4.97 -12.35
C LEU A 134 16.69 -6.28 -12.91
N PHE A 135 15.74 -6.89 -12.20
CA PHE A 135 15.04 -8.12 -12.63
C PHE A 135 16.03 -9.22 -13.03
N GLN A 136 16.92 -9.55 -12.09
CA GLN A 136 17.94 -10.57 -12.30
C GLN A 136 17.26 -11.91 -12.67
N ASP A 137 17.88 -12.64 -13.59
CA ASP A 137 17.44 -13.94 -14.12
C ASP A 137 16.06 -13.93 -14.82
N GLU A 138 15.56 -12.75 -15.21
CA GLU A 138 14.35 -12.62 -16.02
C GLU A 138 14.67 -12.35 -17.49
N GLU A 139 14.00 -13.09 -18.37
CA GLU A 139 13.96 -12.84 -19.81
C GLU A 139 12.78 -11.92 -20.13
N ILE A 140 13.08 -10.67 -20.46
CA ILE A 140 12.07 -9.66 -20.73
C ILE A 140 11.97 -9.41 -22.24
N TYR A 141 10.83 -9.75 -22.82
CA TYR A 141 10.60 -9.72 -24.27
C TYR A 141 9.96 -8.42 -24.79
N SER A 142 9.58 -7.51 -23.89
CA SER A 142 8.94 -6.25 -24.24
C SER A 142 9.46 -5.10 -23.37
N ASP A 143 9.49 -3.90 -23.94
CA ASP A 143 9.91 -2.72 -23.18
C ASP A 143 8.95 -2.46 -22.01
N LEU A 144 9.49 -2.17 -20.82
CA LEU A 144 8.74 -2.07 -19.57
C LEU A 144 8.51 -0.62 -19.19
N TYR A 145 7.30 -0.34 -18.72
CA TYR A 145 6.99 0.90 -18.02
C TYR A 145 7.60 0.85 -16.62
N LEU A 146 8.75 1.52 -16.47
CA LEU A 146 9.45 1.58 -15.19
C LEU A 146 9.00 2.76 -14.32
N THR A 147 8.78 2.46 -13.05
CA THR A 147 8.57 3.46 -11.99
C THR A 147 9.46 3.12 -10.80
N VAL A 148 10.27 4.08 -10.36
CA VAL A 148 11.10 3.96 -9.16
C VAL A 148 10.46 4.75 -8.02
N CYS A 149 10.31 4.11 -6.87
CA CYS A 149 9.69 4.71 -5.70
C CYS A 149 10.61 4.70 -4.46
N GLU A 150 10.50 5.74 -3.64
CA GLU A 150 11.07 5.81 -2.28
C GLU A 150 9.96 5.83 -1.25
N TRP A 151 10.17 5.13 -0.13
CA TRP A 151 9.24 5.08 0.99
C TRP A 151 9.09 6.45 1.72
N PRO A 152 8.04 6.61 2.55
CA PRO A 152 7.78 7.80 3.35
C PRO A 152 8.93 8.28 4.22
N SER A 153 9.62 7.38 4.91
CA SER A 153 10.72 7.73 5.83
C SER A 153 11.94 6.83 5.67
N ASP A 154 11.77 5.62 5.13
CA ASP A 154 12.88 4.72 4.86
C ASP A 154 13.65 5.10 3.59
N SER A 155 14.89 5.56 3.76
CA SER A 155 15.81 5.89 2.67
C SER A 155 16.89 4.82 2.46
N SER A 156 16.82 3.68 3.15
CA SER A 156 17.82 2.60 3.04
C SER A 156 17.68 1.77 1.77
N LYS A 157 16.53 1.83 1.12
CA LYS A 157 16.22 1.10 -0.11
C LYS A 157 15.23 1.88 -0.98
N VAL A 158 15.20 1.55 -2.26
CA VAL A 158 14.18 1.97 -3.22
C VAL A 158 13.47 0.74 -3.76
N ILE A 159 12.29 0.92 -4.35
CA ILE A 159 11.56 -0.14 -5.04
C ILE A 159 11.25 0.26 -6.47
N VAL A 160 11.45 -0.67 -7.40
CA VAL A 160 11.23 -0.48 -8.83
C VAL A 160 10.09 -1.38 -9.27
N PHE A 161 9.10 -0.80 -9.92
CA PHE A 161 8.02 -1.51 -10.60
C PHE A 161 8.26 -1.44 -12.10
N GLY A 162 8.20 -2.59 -12.77
CA GLY A 162 8.14 -2.70 -14.22
C GLY A 162 6.93 -3.50 -14.63
N PHE A 163 6.21 -3.04 -15.65
CA PHE A 163 5.11 -3.80 -16.24
C PHE A 163 5.09 -3.58 -17.73
N ASN A 164 4.65 -4.59 -18.47
CA ASN A 164 4.40 -4.46 -19.90
C ASN A 164 3.02 -3.83 -20.15
N THR A 165 2.89 -3.07 -21.22
CA THR A 165 1.57 -2.84 -21.84
C THR A 165 1.46 -3.84 -22.98
N SER A 166 0.43 -4.68 -22.94
CA SER A 166 0.08 -5.53 -24.08
C SER A 166 -0.05 -4.67 -25.34
N GLY A 167 0.79 -4.96 -26.35
CA GLY A 167 0.67 -4.48 -27.73
C GLY A 167 1.43 -3.20 -28.09
N ASN A 168 2.66 -3.34 -28.62
CA ASN A 168 3.03 -2.89 -29.97
C ASN A 168 4.48 -3.30 -30.30
N GLY A 169 4.72 -4.60 -30.51
CA GLY A 169 6.00 -5.11 -31.01
C GLY A 169 5.76 -5.83 -32.33
N MET A 170 6.39 -5.38 -33.41
CA MET A 170 6.19 -5.84 -34.79
C MET A 170 6.66 -7.28 -35.09
N LEU A 171 6.65 -8.18 -34.10
CA LEU A 171 6.79 -9.62 -34.33
C LEU A 171 5.43 -10.30 -34.10
N MET A 172 4.60 -10.20 -35.13
CA MET A 172 3.56 -11.20 -35.36
C MET A 172 4.22 -12.58 -35.40
N ASN A 173 4.11 -13.35 -34.31
CA ASN A 173 4.01 -14.83 -34.28
C ASN A 173 4.36 -15.49 -32.93
N MET A 174 4.74 -14.75 -31.89
CA MET A 174 4.73 -15.32 -30.52
C MET A 174 3.62 -14.65 -29.71
N MET A 175 2.69 -15.47 -29.24
CA MET A 175 1.40 -15.12 -28.68
C MET A 175 1.56 -14.19 -27.47
N SER A 176 1.36 -12.88 -27.61
CA SER A 176 1.11 -12.04 -26.44
C SER A 176 -0.25 -12.43 -25.90
N ASP A 177 -0.29 -13.08 -24.74
CA ASP A 177 -1.55 -13.41 -24.08
C ASP A 177 -2.20 -12.09 -23.61
N GLU A 178 -3.16 -11.59 -24.40
CA GLU A 178 -3.86 -10.33 -24.11
C GLU A 178 -4.56 -10.34 -22.74
N ASN A 179 -4.77 -11.52 -22.15
CA ASN A 179 -5.46 -11.70 -20.88
C ASN A 179 -4.55 -11.58 -19.65
N HIS A 180 -3.23 -11.64 -19.86
CA HIS A 180 -2.24 -11.61 -18.78
C HIS A 180 -1.28 -10.42 -18.91
N ARG A 181 -0.78 -9.95 -17.77
CA ARG A 181 0.26 -8.92 -17.71
C ARG A 181 1.30 -9.30 -16.68
N ASP A 182 2.57 -9.22 -17.06
CA ASP A 182 3.68 -9.48 -16.15
C ASP A 182 4.01 -8.22 -15.36
N ILE A 183 4.09 -8.37 -14.04
CA ILE A 183 4.53 -7.34 -13.11
C ILE A 183 5.87 -7.77 -12.51
N TYR A 184 6.89 -6.98 -12.75
CA TYR A 184 8.25 -7.17 -12.25
C TYR A 184 8.53 -6.16 -11.13
N ILE A 185 9.10 -6.64 -10.04
CA ILE A 185 9.43 -5.79 -8.89
C ILE A 185 10.86 -6.05 -8.44
N SER A 186 11.61 -4.98 -8.21
CA SER A 186 12.94 -5.04 -7.61
C SER A 186 13.05 -4.07 -6.44
N ALA A 187 13.31 -4.55 -5.23
CA ALA A 187 13.74 -3.72 -4.11
C ALA A 187 15.27 -3.69 -4.06
N VAL A 188 15.85 -2.49 -4.06
CA VAL A 188 17.30 -2.28 -4.20
C VAL A 188 17.81 -1.46 -3.03
N SER A 189 18.88 -1.91 -2.36
CA SER A 189 19.53 -1.11 -1.32
C SER A 189 20.06 0.21 -1.90
N ALA A 190 19.90 1.29 -1.14
CA ALA A 190 20.40 2.61 -1.51
C ALA A 190 21.88 2.77 -1.12
N PRO A 191 22.66 3.60 -1.85
CA PRO A 191 24.01 3.94 -1.42
C PRO A 191 24.03 4.60 -0.04
N PRO A 192 25.05 4.33 0.80
CA PRO A 192 25.16 4.93 2.12
C PRO A 192 25.28 6.44 2.00
N THR A 193 24.45 7.14 2.76
CA THR A 193 24.38 8.60 2.75
C THR A 193 25.38 9.28 3.69
N SER A 194 25.94 8.51 4.61
CA SER A 194 26.97 8.87 5.59
C SER A 194 27.95 7.70 5.68
N PRO A 195 29.18 7.92 6.18
CA PRO A 195 30.12 6.82 6.43
C PRO A 195 29.44 5.73 7.28
N CYS A 196 29.42 4.49 6.77
CA CYS A 196 28.86 3.34 7.47
C CYS A 196 30.00 2.54 8.12
N THR A 197 29.90 2.29 9.42
CA THR A 197 30.86 1.50 10.20
C THR A 197 30.95 0.07 9.68
N ASP A 198 29.81 -0.58 9.47
CA ASP A 198 29.76 -1.97 9.00
C ASP A 198 30.38 -2.14 7.61
N CYS A 199 30.16 -1.18 6.70
CA CYS A 199 30.81 -1.18 5.38
C CYS A 199 32.33 -0.96 5.47
N ARG A 200 32.81 -0.23 6.49
CA ARG A 200 34.23 0.05 6.68
C ARG A 200 34.95 -1.13 7.33
N GLU A 201 34.28 -1.82 8.23
CA GLU A 201 34.81 -2.96 8.98
C GLU A 201 34.68 -4.28 8.22
N SER A 202 33.79 -4.36 7.23
CA SER A 202 33.58 -5.55 6.42
C SER A 202 34.74 -5.78 5.42
N PRO A 203 35.52 -6.86 5.55
CA PRO A 203 36.59 -7.20 4.61
C PRO A 203 36.06 -7.73 3.26
N GLN A 204 34.78 -8.08 3.18
CA GLN A 204 34.14 -8.73 2.03
C GLN A 204 33.39 -7.74 1.11
N GLY A 205 33.47 -6.43 1.40
CA GLY A 205 32.77 -5.38 0.67
C GLY A 205 31.63 -4.74 1.47
N PRO A 206 30.66 -4.08 0.81
CA PRO A 206 29.60 -3.35 1.51
C PRO A 206 28.76 -4.27 2.40
N CYS A 207 28.31 -3.77 3.56
CA CYS A 207 27.46 -4.53 4.47
C CYS A 207 26.09 -4.82 3.84
N LEU A 208 25.37 -5.78 4.43
CA LEU A 208 24.09 -6.26 3.91
C LEU A 208 23.07 -5.13 3.75
N LEU A 209 22.97 -4.19 4.70
CA LEU A 209 22.08 -3.02 4.61
C LEU A 209 22.30 -2.20 3.33
N HIS A 210 23.55 -2.11 2.87
CA HIS A 210 23.94 -1.33 1.70
C HIS A 210 24.22 -2.20 0.48
N SER A 211 23.97 -3.52 0.54
CA SER A 211 24.30 -4.48 -0.51
C SER A 211 23.35 -5.67 -0.56
N PHE A 212 22.08 -5.40 -0.89
CA PHE A 212 21.10 -6.44 -1.20
C PHE A 212 20.18 -5.94 -2.32
N MET A 213 19.62 -6.90 -3.04
CA MET A 213 18.57 -6.74 -4.02
C MET A 213 17.57 -7.88 -3.82
N LEU A 214 16.30 -7.59 -4.02
CA LEU A 214 15.21 -8.56 -3.98
C LEU A 214 14.36 -8.38 -5.22
N HIS A 215 14.15 -9.47 -5.95
CA HIS A 215 13.41 -9.52 -7.20
C HIS A 215 12.19 -10.43 -7.05
N THR A 216 11.08 -10.05 -7.64
CA THR A 216 9.91 -10.91 -7.80
C THR A 216 9.17 -10.57 -9.09
N LYS A 217 8.44 -11.56 -9.59
CA LYS A 217 7.56 -11.45 -10.75
C LYS A 217 6.26 -12.16 -10.45
N TYR A 218 5.16 -11.56 -10.86
CA TYR A 218 3.86 -12.22 -10.85
C TYR A 218 3.02 -11.76 -12.04
N GLN A 219 2.05 -12.58 -12.39
CA GLN A 219 1.09 -12.28 -13.45
C GLN A 219 -0.21 -11.76 -12.87
N VAL A 220 -0.82 -10.83 -13.58
CA VAL A 220 -2.16 -10.31 -13.28
C VAL A 220 -3.10 -10.50 -14.46
N VAL A 221 -4.40 -10.63 -14.17
CA VAL A 221 -5.45 -10.85 -15.16
C VAL A 221 -6.41 -9.68 -15.26
N TYR A 222 -7.24 -9.66 -16.31
CA TYR A 222 -8.29 -8.67 -16.43
C TYR A 222 -9.39 -8.87 -15.36
N PRO A 223 -9.93 -7.79 -14.74
CA PRO A 223 -9.55 -6.38 -14.92
C PRO A 223 -8.20 -6.10 -14.25
N PHE A 224 -7.21 -5.66 -15.04
CA PHE A 224 -5.85 -5.48 -14.54
C PHE A 224 -5.81 -4.54 -13.33
N PRO A 225 -5.24 -4.95 -12.18
CA PRO A 225 -5.22 -4.16 -10.96
C PRO A 225 -4.68 -2.74 -11.15
N THR A 226 -5.24 -1.78 -10.42
CA THR A 226 -4.77 -0.39 -10.49
C THR A 226 -3.40 -0.22 -9.83
N PHE A 227 -2.51 0.55 -10.44
CA PHE A 227 -1.23 0.92 -9.84
C PHE A 227 -1.40 2.11 -8.88
N GLN A 228 -1.19 1.87 -7.57
CA GLN A 228 -1.48 2.82 -6.49
C GLN A 228 -0.26 3.04 -5.55
N PRO A 229 0.91 3.48 -6.06
CA PRO A 229 2.16 3.50 -5.29
C PRO A 229 2.09 4.34 -4.01
N ALA A 230 1.28 5.40 -3.99
CA ALA A 230 1.10 6.24 -2.81
C ALA A 230 0.44 5.50 -1.62
N PHE A 231 -0.41 4.50 -1.89
CA PHE A 231 -1.01 3.64 -0.87
C PHE A 231 -0.21 2.35 -0.67
N GLN A 232 0.26 1.74 -1.76
CA GLN A 232 1.02 0.48 -1.72
C GLN A 232 2.30 0.60 -0.88
N LEU A 233 2.90 1.80 -0.79
CA LEU A 233 4.16 2.05 -0.08
C LEU A 233 3.97 2.98 1.14
N LYS A 234 2.73 3.23 1.58
CA LYS A 234 2.45 4.20 2.64
C LYS A 234 3.01 3.79 4.01
N LYS A 235 3.30 2.50 4.22
CA LYS A 235 4.04 2.00 5.37
C LYS A 235 5.48 1.70 4.99
N ASP A 236 6.40 2.30 5.74
CA ASP A 236 7.84 2.06 5.59
C ASP A 236 8.14 0.56 5.66
N HIS A 237 9.08 0.13 4.83
CA HIS A 237 9.51 -1.27 4.65
C HIS A 237 8.49 -2.23 4.02
N VAL A 238 7.23 -1.82 3.85
CA VAL A 238 6.16 -2.68 3.32
C VAL A 238 5.76 -2.24 1.92
N VAL A 239 5.47 -3.21 1.05
CA VAL A 239 4.76 -3.01 -0.22
C VAL A 239 3.51 -3.88 -0.26
N LEU A 240 2.39 -3.31 -0.69
CA LEU A 240 1.15 -4.06 -0.95
C LEU A 240 1.05 -4.40 -2.44
N LEU A 241 0.92 -5.68 -2.76
CA LEU A 241 0.92 -6.22 -4.13
C LEU A 241 -0.43 -6.90 -4.41
N ASN A 242 -1.18 -6.34 -5.35
CA ASN A 242 -2.42 -6.93 -5.81
C ASN A 242 -2.10 -7.88 -6.99
N THR A 243 -2.27 -9.17 -6.76
CA THR A 243 -1.97 -10.25 -7.73
C THR A 243 -3.18 -10.63 -8.58
N SER A 244 -4.24 -9.81 -8.56
CA SER A 244 -5.61 -10.11 -9.04
C SER A 244 -6.38 -11.06 -8.16
N PHE A 245 -5.75 -12.06 -7.52
CA PHE A 245 -6.42 -13.08 -6.69
C PHE A 245 -6.25 -12.84 -5.18
N SER A 246 -5.18 -12.16 -4.80
CA SER A 246 -4.89 -11.85 -3.41
C SER A 246 -4.20 -10.49 -3.26
N LEU A 247 -4.24 -9.96 -2.03
CA LEU A 247 -3.40 -8.85 -1.61
C LEU A 247 -2.26 -9.38 -0.76
N VAL A 248 -1.03 -9.24 -1.25
CA VAL A 248 0.18 -9.65 -0.52
C VAL A 248 0.86 -8.41 0.07
N ALA A 249 1.00 -8.38 1.38
CA ALA A 249 1.84 -7.42 2.07
C ALA A 249 3.24 -8.02 2.22
N CYS A 250 4.24 -7.43 1.57
CA CYS A 250 5.63 -7.86 1.63
C CYS A 250 6.46 -6.86 2.43
N ALA A 251 7.12 -7.30 3.51
CA ALA A 251 8.01 -6.46 4.30
C ALA A 251 9.48 -6.87 4.10
N ILE A 252 10.35 -5.88 3.89
CA ILE A 252 11.78 -6.10 3.62
C ILE A 252 12.61 -5.27 4.61
N SER A 253 13.35 -5.95 5.47
CA SER A 253 14.18 -5.29 6.50
C SER A 253 15.50 -6.01 6.74
N VAL A 254 16.57 -5.25 6.99
CA VAL A 254 17.86 -5.78 7.40
C VAL A 254 17.99 -5.59 8.90
N ARG A 255 18.28 -6.66 9.63
CA ARG A 255 18.53 -6.59 11.07
C ARG A 255 20.02 -6.55 11.39
N PRO A 256 20.45 -5.69 12.33
CA PRO A 256 21.81 -5.68 12.82
C PRO A 256 22.12 -6.89 13.71
N ALA A 257 23.42 -7.14 13.92
CA ALA A 257 23.91 -8.17 14.83
C ALA A 257 23.46 -7.88 16.27
N GLY A 258 22.85 -8.86 16.94
CA GLY A 258 22.48 -8.79 18.37
C GLY A 258 21.09 -8.24 18.68
N ASP A 259 20.27 -7.91 17.68
CA ASP A 259 18.88 -7.47 17.91
C ASP A 259 17.98 -8.64 18.34
N LYS A 260 17.17 -8.44 19.39
CA LYS A 260 16.23 -9.47 19.87
C LYS A 260 15.17 -9.76 18.80
N GLU A 261 14.81 -11.04 18.67
CA GLU A 261 13.95 -11.62 17.63
C GLU A 261 12.53 -11.01 17.48
N SER A 262 12.12 -10.13 18.41
CA SER A 262 10.75 -9.66 18.65
C SER A 262 10.19 -8.58 17.72
N SER A 263 10.92 -8.02 16.75
CA SER A 263 10.42 -6.90 15.91
C SER A 263 9.91 -7.34 14.53
N ARG A 264 8.85 -8.16 14.48
CA ARG A 264 8.15 -8.47 13.21
C ARG A 264 7.45 -7.20 12.70
N ILE A 265 7.51 -6.95 11.38
CA ILE A 265 6.92 -5.75 10.77
C ILE A 265 5.43 -5.96 10.47
N LEU A 266 5.07 -7.17 10.03
CA LEU A 266 3.70 -7.54 9.69
C LEU A 266 3.05 -8.28 10.87
N TYR A 267 3.07 -9.60 10.83
CA TYR A 267 2.24 -10.45 11.67
C TYR A 267 2.90 -10.81 13.00
N SER A 268 2.22 -10.51 14.10
CA SER A 268 2.64 -10.96 15.43
C SER A 268 1.70 -12.04 15.94
N LYS A 269 2.25 -13.23 16.17
CA LYS A 269 1.54 -14.30 16.85
C LYS A 269 1.37 -13.88 18.31
N GLN A 270 0.15 -13.56 18.74
CA GLN A 270 -0.12 -13.30 20.16
C GLN A 270 0.16 -14.57 20.98
N SER A 271 1.35 -14.69 21.56
CA SER A 271 1.54 -15.48 22.77
C SER A 271 1.07 -14.62 23.94
N GLN A 272 -0.09 -14.93 24.53
CA GLN A 272 -0.50 -14.26 25.76
C GLN A 272 0.57 -14.45 26.83
N PRO A 273 1.00 -13.40 27.56
CA PRO A 273 1.66 -13.60 28.83
C PRO A 273 0.60 -14.14 29.79
N HIS A 274 0.69 -15.43 30.14
CA HIS A 274 -0.08 -16.00 31.24
C HIS A 274 0.01 -15.08 32.46
N GLY A 275 -1.15 -14.67 32.97
CA GLY A 275 -1.26 -13.78 34.12
C GLY A 275 -0.43 -14.29 35.30
N ARG A 276 0.58 -13.51 35.69
CA ARG A 276 1.09 -13.53 37.05
C ARG A 276 0.45 -12.38 37.79
N SER A 277 -0.51 -12.72 38.65
CA SER A 277 -1.03 -11.84 39.69
C SER A 277 0.14 -11.32 40.53
N PRO A 278 0.27 -10.01 40.80
CA PRO A 278 1.23 -9.54 41.78
C PRO A 278 0.64 -9.80 43.17
N SER A 279 1.11 -10.86 43.83
CA SER A 279 0.94 -11.04 45.26
C SER A 279 1.75 -9.96 46.00
N SER A 280 1.05 -9.21 46.84
CA SER A 280 1.58 -8.24 47.78
C SER A 280 2.56 -8.86 48.78
N SER A 281 3.78 -8.34 48.87
CA SER A 281 4.56 -8.37 50.10
C SER A 281 5.34 -7.07 50.24
N ALA A 282 4.95 -6.32 51.27
CA ALA A 282 5.57 -5.06 51.67
C ALA A 282 6.81 -5.35 52.54
N SER A 283 7.89 -4.59 52.30
CA SER A 283 8.95 -4.39 53.27
C SER A 283 9.53 -2.98 53.14
N SER A 284 9.51 -2.26 54.26
CA SER A 284 9.87 -0.86 54.51
C SER A 284 11.35 -0.53 54.25
N PRO A 285 11.74 0.76 54.25
CA PRO A 285 12.31 1.32 55.49
C PRO A 285 12.01 2.81 55.81
N CYS A 286 11.66 3.05 57.08
CA CYS A 286 12.24 3.99 58.07
C CYS A 286 12.67 5.44 57.69
N LEU A 287 11.82 6.40 58.11
CA LEU A 287 11.99 7.72 58.78
C LEU A 287 13.35 8.47 58.88
N SER A 288 13.31 9.79 58.62
CA SER A 288 13.78 10.89 59.53
C SER A 288 13.34 12.28 58.97
N SER A 289 12.38 12.98 59.60
CA SER A 289 12.51 14.16 60.51
C SER A 289 12.89 15.48 59.79
N SER A 290 12.28 16.67 59.92
CA SER A 290 11.25 17.24 60.83
C SER A 290 10.98 18.74 60.50
N ARG A 291 9.89 19.31 61.05
CA ARG A 291 9.49 20.75 61.26
C ARG A 291 8.87 21.52 60.07
N SER A 292 7.79 22.30 60.18
CA SER A 292 6.80 22.62 61.24
C SER A 292 5.72 23.61 60.70
N LEU A 293 4.49 23.54 61.27
CA LEU A 293 3.38 24.53 61.35
C LEU A 293 2.11 24.28 60.50
N SER A 294 0.98 24.14 61.22
CA SER A 294 -0.45 23.97 60.81
C SER A 294 -1.31 24.94 61.68
N PRO A 295 -2.69 24.98 61.65
CA PRO A 295 -3.71 24.29 60.82
C PRO A 295 -4.89 25.23 60.35
N LEU A 296 -5.79 24.86 59.43
CA LEU A 296 -7.12 24.19 59.59
C LEU A 296 -7.96 24.41 58.29
N PRO A 297 -9.16 23.80 58.08
CA PRO A 297 -9.50 22.37 57.98
C PRO A 297 -10.24 22.03 56.65
N PHE A 298 -10.44 20.74 56.33
CA PHE A 298 -11.62 20.12 55.68
C PHE A 298 -11.26 18.79 54.96
N GLU A 299 -12.26 17.92 54.91
CA GLU A 299 -12.28 16.44 54.91
C GLU A 299 -11.84 15.67 53.64
N PRO A 300 -11.64 14.33 53.73
CA PRO A 300 -10.85 13.54 52.78
C PRO A 300 -11.66 12.94 51.61
N CYS A 301 -11.09 12.98 50.40
CA CYS A 301 -11.61 12.32 49.20
C CYS A 301 -10.77 11.09 48.82
N SER A 302 -11.48 10.00 48.53
CA SER A 302 -11.04 8.67 48.08
C SER A 302 -10.22 8.69 46.76
N PRO A 303 -9.37 7.68 46.48
CA PRO A 303 -8.58 7.63 45.24
C PRO A 303 -9.28 6.81 44.16
N THR A 304 -9.46 7.31 42.92
CA THR A 304 -9.53 6.43 41.73
C THR A 304 -9.37 7.11 40.36
N ASN A 305 -8.55 6.45 39.53
CA ASN A 305 -8.38 6.45 38.07
C ASN A 305 -7.63 7.60 37.34
N PRO A 306 -6.51 7.30 36.65
CA PRO A 306 -5.92 8.22 35.68
C PRO A 306 -6.83 8.30 34.44
N GLY A 307 -7.39 9.50 34.21
CA GLY A 307 -8.24 9.80 33.07
C GLY A 307 -7.52 9.66 31.73
N THR A 308 -8.29 9.32 30.70
CA THR A 308 -7.86 9.23 29.30
C THR A 308 -7.33 10.60 28.85
N PRO A 309 -6.24 10.66 28.05
CA PRO A 309 -5.68 11.93 27.61
C PRO A 309 -6.72 12.78 26.85
N PRO A 310 -6.73 14.12 27.01
CA PRO A 310 -7.70 15.01 26.35
C PRO A 310 -7.74 14.86 24.82
N SER A 311 -6.64 14.41 24.21
CA SER A 311 -6.54 14.10 22.77
C SER A 311 -7.38 12.88 22.37
N VAL A 312 -7.46 11.86 23.22
CA VAL A 312 -8.24 10.63 22.99
C VAL A 312 -9.73 10.92 23.15
N THR A 313 -10.11 11.75 24.12
CA THR A 313 -11.50 12.20 24.29
C THR A 313 -11.95 13.05 23.10
N ARG A 314 -11.12 14.00 22.64
CA ARG A 314 -11.42 14.79 21.43
C ARG A 314 -11.50 13.94 20.16
N ALA A 315 -10.65 12.92 20.02
CA ALA A 315 -10.71 11.99 18.90
C ALA A 315 -12.00 11.16 18.91
N ARG A 316 -12.43 10.68 20.09
CA ARG A 316 -13.71 9.97 20.25
C ARG A 316 -14.91 10.86 19.97
N GLU A 317 -14.90 12.11 20.43
CA GLU A 317 -15.96 13.10 20.13
C GLU A 317 -16.00 13.47 18.64
N PHE A 318 -14.83 13.56 17.99
CA PHE A 318 -14.73 13.81 16.55
C PHE A 318 -15.31 12.64 15.74
N VAL A 319 -14.95 11.40 16.09
CA VAL A 319 -15.49 10.19 15.47
C VAL A 319 -17.00 10.07 15.71
N ALA A 320 -17.48 10.28 16.94
CA ALA A 320 -18.90 10.30 17.23
C ALA A 320 -19.65 11.42 16.47
N GLY A 321 -19.00 12.58 16.26
CA GLY A 321 -19.51 13.66 15.42
C GLY A 321 -19.60 13.32 13.93
N ILE A 322 -18.71 12.46 13.42
CA ILE A 322 -18.79 11.92 12.05
C ILE A 322 -20.00 10.98 11.93
N PHE A 323 -20.16 10.04 12.86
CA PHE A 323 -21.27 9.09 12.85
C PHE A 323 -22.65 9.75 13.01
N ARG A 324 -22.74 10.79 13.86
CA ARG A 324 -23.98 11.56 14.04
C ARG A 324 -24.38 12.32 12.77
N ARG A 325 -23.43 13.01 12.13
CA ARG A 325 -23.70 13.71 10.86
C ARG A 325 -24.01 12.75 9.71
N ALA A 326 -23.44 11.54 9.72
CA ALA A 326 -23.78 10.50 8.77
C ALA A 326 -25.23 9.97 8.95
N ARG A 327 -25.73 9.91 10.19
CA ARG A 327 -27.14 9.58 10.46
C ARG A 327 -28.11 10.70 10.05
N GLU A 328 -27.75 11.95 10.33
CA GLU A 328 -28.55 13.13 9.97
C GLU A 328 -28.65 13.31 8.43
N ALA A 329 -27.59 12.97 7.69
CA ALA A 329 -27.58 13.02 6.22
C ALA A 329 -28.41 11.90 5.55
N ASN A 330 -28.76 10.84 6.27
CA ASN A 330 -29.55 9.70 5.78
C ASN A 330 -31.05 9.81 6.10
N GLY A 331 -31.53 10.96 6.60
CA GLY A 331 -32.97 11.26 6.69
C GLY A 331 -33.78 10.36 7.63
N LEU A 332 -33.18 9.80 8.68
CA LEU A 332 -33.93 9.11 9.75
C LEU A 332 -34.28 10.11 10.86
N GLU A 333 -35.42 10.78 10.74
CA GLU A 333 -36.06 11.47 11.86
C GLU A 333 -36.72 10.41 12.76
N THR A 334 -36.24 10.26 14.00
CA THR A 334 -37.02 9.61 15.05
C THR A 334 -37.59 10.72 15.93
N GLU A 335 -38.90 10.93 15.82
CA GLU A 335 -39.66 11.80 16.73
C GLU A 335 -39.48 11.31 18.18
N ASP A 336 -39.00 12.23 19.02
CA ASP A 336 -38.94 12.10 20.47
C ASP A 336 -40.31 12.48 21.06
N LYS A 337 -41.08 11.48 21.50
CA LYS A 337 -42.18 11.68 22.46
C LYS A 337 -41.83 10.95 23.74
N GLY A 338 -41.37 11.73 24.72
CA GLY A 338 -41.10 11.25 26.07
C GLY A 338 -42.38 10.89 26.82
N GLU A 339 -42.29 9.91 27.72
CA GLU A 339 -43.06 9.84 28.95
C GLU A 339 -42.40 8.90 29.97
N ARG A 340 -42.56 9.26 31.26
CA ARG A 340 -41.89 8.72 32.46
C ARG A 340 -42.49 7.39 32.97
N PRO A 341 -41.80 6.67 33.88
CA PRO A 341 -42.14 5.29 34.24
C PRO A 341 -43.11 5.15 35.43
N GLY A 342 -43.93 4.09 35.39
CA GLY A 342 -44.75 3.61 36.51
C GLY A 342 -45.30 2.19 36.24
N PRO A 343 -45.60 1.38 37.27
CA PRO A 343 -45.22 -0.04 37.29
C PRO A 343 -46.35 -1.08 37.15
N SER A 344 -45.91 -2.33 36.87
CA SER A 344 -46.47 -3.66 37.19
C SER A 344 -47.93 -3.99 36.88
N LYS A 345 -48.15 -5.06 36.09
CA LYS A 345 -49.06 -6.19 36.40
C LYS A 345 -49.02 -7.32 35.35
N GLN A 346 -48.72 -8.51 35.85
CA GLN A 346 -49.32 -9.83 35.61
C GLN A 346 -49.69 -10.28 34.17
N SER A 347 -49.12 -11.42 33.81
CA SER A 347 -49.53 -12.38 32.77
C SER A 347 -50.94 -12.94 33.03
N PRO A 348 -51.61 -13.52 32.00
CA PRO A 348 -51.59 -14.99 31.91
C PRO A 348 -51.70 -15.62 30.48
N SER A 349 -51.18 -16.86 30.42
CA SER A 349 -51.61 -18.06 29.66
C SER A 349 -51.64 -18.12 28.11
N ARG A 350 -50.81 -19.05 27.60
CA ARG A 350 -50.82 -19.74 26.29
C ARG A 350 -52.12 -20.56 26.04
N PRO A 351 -52.38 -20.92 24.77
CA PRO A 351 -52.43 -22.36 24.45
C PRO A 351 -51.69 -22.78 23.15
N ALA A 352 -51.11 -23.98 23.25
CA ALA A 352 -50.75 -25.05 22.29
C ALA A 352 -50.34 -24.77 20.83
N ASP A 353 -49.14 -25.29 20.47
CA ASP A 353 -48.64 -25.57 19.13
C ASP A 353 -49.28 -26.84 18.51
N PRO A 354 -49.11 -27.04 17.18
CA PRO A 354 -48.60 -28.33 16.73
C PRO A 354 -47.40 -28.24 15.77
N GLU A 355 -46.34 -28.96 16.19
CA GLU A 355 -45.41 -29.83 15.46
C GLU A 355 -44.78 -29.40 14.12
N SER A 356 -43.44 -29.38 14.10
CA SER A 356 -42.59 -29.52 12.92
C SER A 356 -41.47 -30.54 13.23
N PRO A 357 -41.05 -31.38 12.26
CA PRO A 357 -40.30 -32.60 12.53
C PRO A 357 -38.80 -32.37 12.79
N THR A 358 -38.31 -33.11 13.76
CA THR A 358 -36.94 -33.17 14.28
C THR A 358 -36.05 -34.05 13.39
N TRP A 359 -34.90 -33.54 12.94
CA TRP A 359 -33.80 -34.38 12.46
C TRP A 359 -32.76 -34.59 13.57
N HIS A 360 -32.44 -35.86 13.82
CA HIS A 360 -31.57 -36.33 14.89
C HIS A 360 -30.11 -35.86 14.71
N ARG A 361 -29.51 -35.39 15.81
CA ARG A 361 -28.07 -35.19 15.97
C ARG A 361 -27.53 -36.31 16.88
N PRO A 362 -26.41 -36.99 16.56
CA PRO A 362 -25.79 -37.91 17.50
C PRO A 362 -25.09 -37.14 18.62
N ILE A 363 -25.40 -37.52 19.86
CA ILE A 363 -24.69 -37.13 21.08
C ILE A 363 -23.44 -38.01 21.18
N SER A 364 -22.27 -37.39 21.36
CA SER A 364 -21.14 -38.03 22.01
C SER A 364 -20.66 -37.10 23.12
N GLU A 365 -20.86 -37.52 24.36
CA GLU A 365 -20.41 -36.82 25.56
C GLU A 365 -18.89 -36.94 25.72
N GLY A 366 -18.25 -35.82 26.07
CA GLY A 366 -16.87 -35.73 26.55
C GLY A 366 -16.73 -34.43 27.37
N PRO A 367 -16.02 -34.44 28.51
CA PRO A 367 -16.20 -33.42 29.54
C PRO A 367 -15.59 -32.08 29.15
N ALA A 368 -16.31 -31.02 29.53
CA ALA A 368 -15.93 -29.63 29.36
C ALA A 368 -14.53 -29.34 29.90
N ARG A 369 -13.61 -28.97 29.01
CA ARG A 369 -12.47 -28.12 29.33
C ARG A 369 -12.76 -26.73 28.79
N SER A 370 -13.11 -25.82 29.70
CA SER A 370 -13.14 -24.39 29.43
C SER A 370 -11.71 -23.89 29.22
N GLY A 371 -11.24 -23.95 27.97
CA GLY A 371 -10.10 -23.21 27.48
C GLY A 371 -10.59 -22.32 26.36
N SER A 372 -10.67 -21.00 26.60
CA SER A 372 -10.86 -20.03 25.51
C SER A 372 -9.57 -19.97 24.70
N HIS A 373 -9.36 -20.98 23.85
CA HIS A 373 -8.44 -20.88 22.73
C HIS A 373 -9.16 -20.04 21.67
N THR A 374 -8.80 -18.76 21.55
CA THR A 374 -8.96 -18.08 20.25
C THR A 374 -8.04 -18.81 19.29
N GLU A 375 -8.60 -19.75 18.53
CA GLU A 375 -7.90 -20.41 17.42
C GLU A 375 -7.50 -19.33 16.40
N GLU A 376 -6.25 -19.39 15.93
CA GLU A 376 -5.80 -18.52 14.85
C GLU A 376 -6.71 -18.73 13.64
N PRO A 377 -7.11 -17.66 12.91
CA PRO A 377 -7.94 -17.84 11.73
C PRO A 377 -7.16 -18.68 10.71
N SER A 378 -7.72 -19.83 10.33
CA SER A 378 -7.05 -20.80 9.46
C SER A 378 -6.70 -20.26 8.07
N TYR A 379 -7.29 -19.13 7.68
CA TYR A 379 -7.06 -18.45 6.41
C TYR A 379 -5.83 -17.54 6.38
N VAL A 380 -5.20 -17.26 7.53
CA VAL A 380 -4.03 -16.37 7.58
C VAL A 380 -2.82 -17.10 6.99
N ASN A 381 -2.39 -16.69 5.80
CA ASN A 381 -1.16 -17.15 5.19
C ASN A 381 -0.02 -16.16 5.46
N TYR A 382 0.96 -16.58 6.26
CA TYR A 382 2.13 -15.80 6.64
C TYR A 382 3.42 -16.61 6.49
N THR A 383 4.41 -16.04 5.79
CA THR A 383 5.75 -16.61 5.66
C THR A 383 6.81 -15.60 6.07
N GLN A 384 7.92 -16.10 6.63
CA GLN A 384 9.08 -15.32 7.01
C GLN A 384 10.34 -16.03 6.56
N LEU A 385 11.12 -15.39 5.71
CA LEU A 385 12.38 -15.93 5.20
C LEU A 385 13.54 -15.04 5.64
N ARG A 386 14.68 -15.66 5.93
CA ARG A 386 15.91 -14.98 6.37
C ARG A 386 17.04 -15.26 5.40
N TYR A 387 17.84 -14.24 5.09
CA TYR A 387 18.95 -14.32 4.15
C TYR A 387 20.21 -13.66 4.71
N VAL A 388 21.38 -14.21 4.39
CA VAL A 388 22.70 -13.70 4.81
C VAL A 388 23.66 -13.62 3.63
N LEU A 389 24.70 -12.79 3.76
CA LEU A 389 25.81 -12.79 2.81
C LEU A 389 26.63 -14.09 2.98
N GLY A 390 26.92 -14.76 1.87
CA GLY A 390 27.72 -15.99 1.85
C GLY A 390 27.46 -16.82 0.60
N GLU A 391 28.30 -17.82 0.36
CA GLU A 391 28.13 -18.74 -0.77
C GLU A 391 26.96 -19.71 -0.53
N VAL A 392 26.13 -19.88 -1.55
CA VAL A 392 25.04 -20.87 -1.57
C VAL A 392 25.64 -22.23 -1.90
N THR A 393 25.49 -23.22 -1.01
CA THR A 393 25.94 -24.60 -1.24
C THR A 393 24.84 -25.43 -1.92
N GLU A 394 25.18 -26.54 -2.58
CA GLU A 394 24.17 -27.41 -3.22
C GLU A 394 23.11 -27.92 -2.23
N THR A 395 23.49 -28.14 -0.97
CA THR A 395 22.56 -28.52 0.11
C THR A 395 21.57 -27.41 0.47
N ASP A 396 21.93 -26.14 0.26
CA ASP A 396 21.01 -25.01 0.49
C ASP A 396 19.95 -24.91 -0.63
N ARG A 397 20.33 -25.25 -1.88
CA ARG A 397 19.41 -25.30 -3.04
C ARG A 397 18.42 -26.44 -2.97
N GLU A 398 18.83 -27.58 -2.43
CA GLU A 398 17.92 -28.70 -2.15
C GLU A 398 17.03 -28.46 -0.93
N SER A 399 17.19 -27.40 -0.15
CA SER A 399 16.24 -27.05 0.93
C SER A 399 15.14 -26.08 0.48
N GLU A 400 15.22 -25.62 -0.78
CA GLU A 400 14.32 -24.64 -1.42
C GLU A 400 12.99 -25.27 -1.87
N TYR A 401 12.68 -26.50 -1.45
CA TYR A 401 11.45 -27.21 -1.81
C TYR A 401 10.19 -26.47 -1.30
N GLU A 402 9.44 -25.94 -2.27
CA GLU A 402 7.99 -25.69 -2.28
C GLU A 402 7.33 -25.62 -0.88
N ASP A 403 7.59 -24.52 -0.16
CA ASP A 403 6.66 -24.15 0.91
C ASP A 403 5.39 -23.64 0.21
N ASP A 404 4.37 -24.49 0.13
CA ASP A 404 3.03 -24.21 -0.43
C ASP A 404 2.41 -22.90 0.11
N LYS A 405 2.97 -22.34 1.18
CA LYS A 405 2.55 -21.08 1.80
C LYS A 405 3.16 -19.85 1.14
N ILE A 406 4.26 -19.96 0.40
CA ILE A 406 4.90 -18.82 -0.27
C ILE A 406 3.99 -18.32 -1.40
N SER A 407 3.39 -17.14 -1.21
CA SER A 407 2.47 -16.58 -2.21
C SER A 407 3.21 -15.96 -3.39
N LEU A 408 4.34 -15.31 -3.14
CA LEU A 408 5.20 -14.74 -4.18
C LEU A 408 6.62 -15.29 -4.06
N PRO A 409 7.19 -15.89 -5.12
CA PRO A 409 8.59 -16.29 -5.12
C PRO A 409 9.49 -15.05 -5.13
N PHE A 410 10.60 -15.13 -4.39
CA PHE A 410 11.61 -14.08 -4.34
C PHE A 410 12.99 -14.62 -4.70
N LEU A 411 13.69 -13.87 -5.54
CA LEU A 411 15.12 -14.01 -5.74
C LEU A 411 15.85 -12.92 -4.97
N VAL A 412 16.75 -13.30 -4.07
CA VAL A 412 17.52 -12.37 -3.23
C VAL A 412 18.99 -12.45 -3.58
N THR A 413 19.58 -11.32 -4.00
CA THR A 413 20.97 -11.23 -4.43
C THR A 413 21.72 -10.07 -3.77
N ASP A 414 23.05 -10.08 -3.85
CA ASP A 414 23.86 -8.91 -3.57
C ASP A 414 23.85 -7.95 -4.79
N LEU A 415 24.61 -6.86 -4.72
CA LEU A 415 24.69 -5.89 -5.83
C LEU A 415 25.46 -6.40 -7.06
N LYS A 416 26.18 -7.53 -6.93
CA LYS A 416 26.90 -8.18 -8.02
C LYS A 416 26.04 -9.27 -8.69
N GLY A 417 24.83 -9.53 -8.18
CA GLY A 417 23.95 -10.60 -8.67
C GLY A 417 24.24 -11.97 -8.05
N GLN A 418 25.05 -12.04 -6.99
CA GLN A 418 25.28 -13.31 -6.28
C GLN A 418 24.11 -13.59 -5.33
N HIS A 419 23.56 -14.80 -5.37
CA HIS A 419 22.46 -15.22 -4.50
C HIS A 419 22.87 -15.13 -3.03
N LEU A 420 21.98 -14.60 -2.18
CA LEU A 420 22.19 -14.66 -0.74
C LEU A 420 21.81 -16.04 -0.22
N LYS A 421 22.55 -16.50 0.78
CA LYS A 421 22.31 -17.79 1.44
C LYS A 421 21.04 -17.69 2.30
N PRO A 422 20.04 -18.56 2.11
CA PRO A 422 18.90 -18.65 3.02
C PRO A 422 19.35 -19.20 4.38
N LEU A 423 18.76 -18.67 5.44
CA LEU A 423 19.02 -19.09 6.81
C LEU A 423 17.82 -19.93 7.32
N ASN A 424 18.10 -21.17 7.72
CA ASN A 424 17.09 -22.04 8.30
C ASN A 424 16.48 -21.43 9.58
N ASP A 425 15.16 -21.59 9.73
CA ASP A 425 14.39 -20.87 10.74
C ASP A 425 14.74 -21.23 12.21
N LYS A 426 15.46 -22.33 12.40
CA LYS A 426 15.94 -22.82 13.70
C LYS A 426 17.39 -22.41 14.03
N ALA A 427 18.10 -21.82 13.07
CA ALA A 427 19.49 -21.44 13.25
C ALA A 427 19.58 -20.11 14.01
N SER A 428 20.24 -20.12 15.17
CA SER A 428 20.63 -18.88 15.84
C SER A 428 21.78 -18.24 15.07
N PHE A 429 21.52 -17.09 14.43
CA PHE A 429 22.54 -16.33 13.70
C PHE A 429 22.80 -15.00 14.40
N GLN A 430 24.07 -14.72 14.70
CA GLN A 430 24.47 -13.54 15.45
C GLN A 430 24.88 -12.35 14.56
N GLY A 431 24.94 -12.53 13.23
CA GLY A 431 25.31 -11.48 12.27
C GLY A 431 24.14 -10.71 11.67
N GLN A 432 24.44 -9.78 10.75
CA GLN A 432 23.41 -9.09 9.97
C GLN A 432 22.70 -10.06 9.03
N HIS A 433 21.37 -9.98 9.00
CA HIS A 433 20.55 -10.80 8.12
C HIS A 433 19.37 -9.97 7.57
N LEU A 434 18.97 -10.29 6.35
CA LEU A 434 17.80 -9.73 5.68
C LEU A 434 16.60 -10.60 6.02
N ILE A 435 15.47 -9.97 6.31
CA ILE A 435 14.20 -10.60 6.61
C ILE A 435 13.20 -10.17 5.53
N VAL A 436 12.55 -11.16 4.93
CA VAL A 436 11.45 -11.00 3.99
C VAL A 436 10.21 -11.64 4.61
N GLU A 437 9.22 -10.82 4.94
CA GLU A 437 7.91 -11.28 5.47
C GLU A 437 6.86 -11.17 4.37
N GLN A 438 5.99 -12.17 4.21
CA GLN A 438 4.78 -12.09 3.40
C GLN A 438 3.56 -12.37 4.26
N LEU A 439 2.54 -11.54 4.12
CA LEU A 439 1.21 -11.79 4.67
C LEU A 439 0.21 -11.67 3.52
N THR A 440 -0.60 -12.70 3.31
CA THR A 440 -1.48 -12.78 2.14
C THR A 440 -2.94 -12.82 2.56
N LEU A 441 -3.76 -12.01 1.88
CA LEU A 441 -5.22 -12.01 2.01
C LEU A 441 -5.85 -12.47 0.69
N ASP A 442 -6.48 -13.65 0.73
CA ASP A 442 -7.19 -14.23 -0.41
C ASP A 442 -8.53 -13.50 -0.66
N PHE A 443 -8.74 -13.00 -1.88
CA PHE A 443 -9.93 -12.20 -2.18
C PHE A 443 -11.21 -13.03 -2.22
N GLU A 444 -11.17 -14.24 -2.78
CA GLU A 444 -12.36 -15.08 -2.86
C GLU A 444 -12.86 -15.51 -1.49
N TYR A 445 -11.93 -15.84 -0.57
CA TYR A 445 -12.24 -16.10 0.82
C TYR A 445 -12.94 -14.90 1.46
N VAL A 446 -12.35 -13.70 1.34
CA VAL A 446 -12.94 -12.47 1.88
C VAL A 446 -14.33 -12.21 1.31
N ILE A 447 -14.49 -12.28 -0.01
CA ILE A 447 -15.78 -12.06 -0.69
C ILE A 447 -16.83 -13.04 -0.16
N ASN A 448 -16.52 -14.32 -0.10
CA ASN A 448 -17.46 -15.35 0.36
C ASN A 448 -17.84 -15.17 1.84
N GLU A 449 -16.89 -14.86 2.72
CA GLU A 449 -17.16 -14.60 4.13
C GLU A 449 -18.05 -13.36 4.32
N VAL A 450 -17.74 -12.25 3.65
CA VAL A 450 -18.52 -11.01 3.73
C VAL A 450 -19.95 -11.24 3.23
N ILE A 451 -20.12 -11.93 2.09
CA ILE A 451 -21.45 -12.25 1.57
C ILE A 451 -22.22 -13.14 2.55
N ARG A 452 -21.58 -14.16 3.13
CA ARG A 452 -22.26 -15.10 4.02
C ARG A 452 -22.69 -14.47 5.34
N HIS A 453 -21.89 -13.56 5.89
CA HIS A 453 -22.08 -13.04 7.24
C HIS A 453 -22.72 -11.65 7.29
N ASP A 454 -22.47 -10.79 6.30
CA ASP A 454 -22.80 -9.36 6.39
C ASP A 454 -23.73 -8.86 5.27
N ALA A 455 -23.85 -9.56 4.14
CA ALA A 455 -24.72 -9.10 3.04
C ALA A 455 -26.21 -9.37 3.31
N SER A 456 -27.02 -8.31 3.26
CA SER A 456 -28.49 -8.39 3.39
C SER A 456 -29.14 -9.24 2.28
N TRP A 457 -28.51 -9.27 1.10
CA TRP A 457 -28.91 -10.02 -0.09
C TRP A 457 -28.24 -11.40 -0.20
N SER A 458 -27.56 -11.88 0.84
CA SER A 458 -26.86 -13.18 0.87
C SER A 458 -27.70 -14.37 0.41
N ARG A 459 -29.00 -14.37 0.72
CA ARG A 459 -29.94 -15.44 0.30
C ARG A 459 -30.27 -15.42 -1.20
N GLN A 460 -30.05 -14.29 -1.87
CA GLN A 460 -30.27 -14.14 -3.31
C GLN A 460 -29.01 -14.54 -4.12
N PHE A 461 -27.83 -14.49 -3.49
CA PHE A 461 -26.54 -14.76 -4.13
C PHE A 461 -26.43 -16.18 -4.69
N CYS A 462 -25.87 -16.30 -5.90
CA CYS A 462 -25.59 -17.59 -6.54
C CYS A 462 -24.07 -17.82 -6.66
N SER A 463 -23.37 -16.91 -7.32
CA SER A 463 -21.92 -16.94 -7.55
C SER A 463 -21.45 -15.54 -7.96
N PHE A 464 -20.15 -15.28 -7.86
CA PHE A 464 -19.54 -14.12 -8.52
C PHE A 464 -18.76 -14.56 -9.76
N SER A 465 -18.66 -13.69 -10.76
CA SER A 465 -17.94 -13.97 -12.01
C SER A 465 -16.57 -13.33 -12.08
N ASP A 466 -16.41 -12.14 -11.48
CA ASP A 466 -15.21 -11.32 -11.61
C ASP A 466 -15.20 -10.24 -10.52
N TYR A 467 -14.01 -9.73 -10.16
CA TYR A 467 -13.81 -8.75 -9.10
C TYR A 467 -12.60 -7.83 -9.33
N ASP A 468 -12.67 -6.60 -8.81
CA ASP A 468 -11.60 -5.60 -8.90
C ASP A 468 -11.36 -4.94 -7.54
N ILE A 469 -10.12 -5.00 -7.05
CA ILE A 469 -9.76 -4.51 -5.71
C ILE A 469 -8.97 -3.21 -5.83
N VAL A 470 -9.46 -2.18 -5.13
CA VAL A 470 -8.82 -0.86 -5.05
C VAL A 470 -8.54 -0.51 -3.59
N ILE A 471 -7.28 -0.17 -3.28
CA ILE A 471 -6.91 0.33 -1.96
C ILE A 471 -7.47 1.75 -1.81
N LEU A 472 -8.26 1.98 -0.77
CA LEU A 472 -8.83 3.29 -0.45
C LEU A 472 -7.95 4.06 0.55
N GLU A 473 -7.34 3.37 1.50
CA GLU A 473 -6.45 3.97 2.50
C GLU A 473 -5.50 2.92 3.09
N MET A 474 -4.31 3.36 3.50
CA MET A 474 -3.35 2.58 4.26
C MET A 474 -2.93 3.40 5.48
N CYS A 475 -3.27 2.94 6.68
CA CYS A 475 -2.92 3.59 7.94
C CYS A 475 -1.67 2.92 8.55
N PRO A 476 -0.47 3.52 8.42
CA PRO A 476 0.77 2.89 8.86
C PRO A 476 0.87 2.73 10.39
N GLU A 477 0.19 3.59 11.15
CA GLU A 477 0.22 3.63 12.61
C GLU A 477 -0.68 2.55 13.23
N THR A 478 -1.83 2.24 12.62
CA THR A 478 -2.72 1.17 13.10
C THR A 478 -2.54 -0.14 12.33
N ASN A 479 -1.66 -0.17 11.32
CA ASN A 479 -1.45 -1.31 10.42
C ASN A 479 -2.74 -1.77 9.72
N GLN A 480 -3.62 -0.84 9.38
CA GLN A 480 -4.88 -1.15 8.69
C GLN A 480 -4.82 -0.76 7.22
N VAL A 481 -5.19 -1.69 6.35
CA VAL A 481 -5.42 -1.46 4.91
C VAL A 481 -6.93 -1.45 4.69
N ILE A 482 -7.45 -0.34 4.19
CA ILE A 482 -8.85 -0.22 3.78
C ILE A 482 -8.90 -0.40 2.26
N MET A 483 -9.68 -1.38 1.81
CA MET A 483 -9.86 -1.68 0.41
C MET A 483 -11.34 -1.74 0.04
N ASN A 484 -11.61 -1.46 -1.23
CA ASN A 484 -12.90 -1.66 -1.85
C ASN A 484 -12.79 -2.83 -2.83
N ILE A 485 -13.80 -3.68 -2.85
CA ILE A 485 -13.91 -4.85 -3.72
C ILE A 485 -15.13 -4.65 -4.59
N GLY A 486 -14.93 -4.27 -5.84
CA GLY A 486 -15.98 -4.23 -6.85
C GLY A 486 -16.26 -5.65 -7.31
N LEU A 487 -17.53 -6.04 -7.38
CA LEU A 487 -17.93 -7.42 -7.61
C LEU A 487 -18.98 -7.51 -8.71
N LEU A 488 -18.72 -8.34 -9.73
CA LEU A 488 -19.73 -8.78 -10.69
C LEU A 488 -20.25 -10.15 -10.25
N LEU A 489 -21.57 -10.28 -10.08
CA LEU A 489 -22.18 -11.48 -9.52
C LEU A 489 -23.53 -11.84 -10.12
N LEU A 490 -23.94 -13.08 -9.93
CA LEU A 490 -25.28 -13.59 -10.22
C LEU A 490 -26.08 -13.69 -8.93
N ALA A 491 -27.30 -13.15 -8.95
CA ALA A 491 -28.25 -13.27 -7.85
C ALA A 491 -29.70 -13.39 -8.37
N PHE A 492 -30.57 -13.99 -7.58
CA PHE A 492 -32.01 -13.98 -7.84
C PHE A 492 -32.60 -12.58 -7.55
N PRO A 493 -33.52 -12.08 -8.40
CA PRO A 493 -34.23 -10.84 -8.10
C PRO A 493 -35.13 -11.01 -6.85
N ASP A 494 -35.51 -9.89 -6.24
CA ASP A 494 -36.42 -9.89 -5.09
C ASP A 494 -37.75 -10.59 -5.46
N PRO A 495 -38.23 -11.56 -4.65
CA PRO A 495 -39.47 -12.28 -4.90
C PRO A 495 -40.74 -11.43 -5.02
N GLN A 496 -40.71 -10.12 -4.72
CA GLN A 496 -41.88 -9.23 -4.84
C GLN A 496 -42.17 -8.73 -6.27
N GLY A 497 -41.35 -9.05 -7.28
CA GLY A 497 -41.57 -8.62 -8.67
C GLY A 497 -42.19 -9.68 -9.59
N ASP A 498 -43.13 -9.28 -10.45
CA ASP A 498 -43.84 -10.10 -11.46
C ASP A 498 -42.96 -10.68 -12.60
N SER A 499 -41.64 -10.71 -12.44
CA SER A 499 -40.71 -11.18 -13.46
C SER A 499 -40.27 -12.63 -13.24
N GLN A 500 -40.02 -13.34 -14.33
CA GLN A 500 -39.50 -14.70 -14.36
C GLN A 500 -38.32 -14.88 -13.37
N PHE A 501 -38.42 -15.82 -12.42
CA PHE A 501 -37.41 -16.13 -11.40
C PHE A 501 -36.13 -16.72 -12.00
N ARG A 502 -35.35 -15.89 -12.69
CA ARG A 502 -34.04 -16.26 -13.23
C ARG A 502 -32.96 -15.39 -12.59
N PRO A 503 -31.80 -15.96 -12.23
CA PRO A 503 -30.67 -15.18 -11.79
C PRO A 503 -30.29 -14.14 -12.85
N LYS A 504 -29.96 -12.93 -12.38
CA LYS A 504 -29.48 -11.83 -13.21
C LYS A 504 -28.08 -11.41 -12.76
N THR A 505 -27.37 -10.72 -13.64
CA THR A 505 -26.05 -10.16 -13.34
C THR A 505 -26.19 -8.80 -12.66
N TYR A 506 -25.53 -8.68 -11.51
CA TYR A 506 -25.45 -7.47 -10.70
C TYR A 506 -24.01 -7.04 -10.49
N HIS A 507 -23.85 -5.75 -10.20
CA HIS A 507 -22.64 -5.15 -9.67
C HIS A 507 -22.90 -4.67 -8.24
N THR A 508 -21.92 -4.87 -7.35
CA THR A 508 -21.92 -4.33 -5.98
C THR A 508 -20.47 -4.02 -5.54
N SER A 509 -20.32 -3.44 -4.35
CA SER A 509 -19.04 -3.06 -3.77
C SER A 509 -18.99 -3.46 -2.29
N LEU A 510 -17.91 -4.14 -1.88
CA LEU A 510 -17.64 -4.52 -0.50
C LEU A 510 -16.46 -3.72 0.04
N LYS A 511 -16.61 -3.04 1.18
CA LYS A 511 -15.51 -2.30 1.82
C LYS A 511 -15.03 -3.07 3.02
N VAL A 512 -13.73 -3.34 3.08
CA VAL A 512 -13.10 -4.20 4.09
C VAL A 512 -11.85 -3.51 4.66
N ALA A 513 -11.64 -3.68 5.97
CA ALA A 513 -10.40 -3.30 6.64
C ALA A 513 -9.59 -4.55 6.98
N TRP A 514 -8.33 -4.60 6.57
CA TRP A 514 -7.39 -5.69 6.85
C TRP A 514 -6.29 -5.22 7.80
N ASN A 515 -6.09 -5.94 8.91
CA ASN A 515 -5.08 -5.62 9.90
C ASN A 515 -3.80 -6.44 9.65
N LEU A 516 -2.71 -5.78 9.26
CA LEU A 516 -1.43 -6.44 8.97
C LEU A 516 -0.75 -7.04 10.20
N HIS A 517 -1.13 -6.61 11.41
CA HIS A 517 -0.59 -7.16 12.66
C HIS A 517 -1.21 -8.50 13.05
N THR A 518 -2.52 -8.64 12.85
CA THR A 518 -3.28 -9.83 13.26
C THR A 518 -3.65 -10.74 12.08
N GLY A 519 -3.49 -10.29 10.84
CA GLY A 519 -3.94 -11.00 9.64
C GLY A 519 -5.47 -10.96 9.42
N VAL A 520 -6.24 -10.49 10.41
CA VAL A 520 -7.71 -10.50 10.39
C VAL A 520 -8.25 -9.35 9.55
N PHE A 521 -9.30 -9.62 8.77
CA PHE A 521 -10.10 -8.59 8.12
C PHE A 521 -11.46 -8.39 8.80
N SER A 522 -12.06 -7.23 8.59
CA SER A 522 -13.41 -6.88 9.08
C SER A 522 -14.18 -6.10 8.03
N THR A 523 -15.46 -6.41 7.86
CA THR A 523 -16.38 -5.70 6.97
C THR A 523 -16.66 -4.29 7.48
N LEU A 524 -16.53 -3.29 6.61
CA LEU A 524 -16.86 -1.89 6.88
C LEU A 524 -18.21 -1.50 6.28
N SER A 525 -18.48 -1.92 5.05
CA SER A 525 -19.78 -1.72 4.40
C SER A 525 -20.01 -2.75 3.29
N VAL A 526 -21.28 -3.06 3.05
CA VAL A 526 -21.75 -3.85 1.91
C VAL A 526 -22.77 -3.00 1.17
N ASP A 527 -22.52 -2.73 -0.11
CA ASP A 527 -23.42 -1.92 -0.93
C ASP A 527 -24.55 -2.81 -1.52
N ASP A 528 -25.66 -2.19 -1.95
CA ASP A 528 -26.79 -2.90 -2.56
C ASP A 528 -26.46 -3.45 -3.96
N LEU A 529 -27.28 -4.39 -4.45
CA LEU A 529 -27.14 -4.95 -5.80
C LEU A 529 -27.67 -3.99 -6.87
N THR A 530 -26.83 -3.66 -7.86
CA THR A 530 -27.22 -2.86 -9.04
C THR A 530 -27.20 -3.71 -10.29
N GLU A 531 -28.34 -3.86 -10.99
CA GLU A 531 -28.44 -4.68 -12.20
C GLU A 531 -27.63 -4.06 -13.36
N VAL A 532 -26.79 -4.88 -14.02
CA VAL A 532 -25.84 -4.40 -15.05
C VAL A 532 -26.52 -4.04 -16.39
N LYS A 533 -27.73 -4.54 -16.65
CA LYS A 533 -28.59 -4.17 -17.80
C LYS A 533 -27.88 -3.96 -19.16
N GLY A 534 -27.02 -4.90 -19.56
CA GLY A 534 -26.35 -4.87 -20.87
C GLY A 534 -25.14 -3.93 -20.96
N GLN A 535 -24.68 -3.36 -19.86
CA GLN A 535 -23.38 -2.68 -19.79
C GLN A 535 -22.23 -3.68 -20.04
N THR A 536 -21.17 -3.22 -20.70
CA THR A 536 -19.95 -4.02 -20.87
C THR A 536 -19.17 -4.09 -19.55
N SER A 537 -18.45 -5.19 -19.30
CA SER A 537 -17.61 -5.33 -18.10
C SER A 537 -16.64 -4.16 -17.92
N GLY A 538 -16.01 -3.70 -19.00
CA GLY A 538 -15.12 -2.53 -18.98
C GLY A 538 -15.82 -1.24 -18.52
N SER A 539 -17.08 -1.01 -18.92
CA SER A 539 -17.84 0.16 -18.44
C SER A 539 -18.19 0.07 -16.96
N VAL A 540 -18.50 -1.14 -16.46
CA VAL A 540 -18.74 -1.39 -15.04
C VAL A 540 -17.47 -1.10 -14.23
N TRP A 541 -16.34 -1.68 -14.62
CA TRP A 541 -15.06 -1.48 -13.93
C TRP A 541 -14.56 -0.03 -13.99
N SER A 542 -14.76 0.65 -15.12
CA SER A 542 -14.45 2.09 -15.24
C SER A 542 -15.28 2.93 -14.27
N SER A 543 -16.59 2.68 -14.20
CA SER A 543 -17.50 3.38 -13.27
C SER A 543 -17.15 3.09 -11.80
N TYR A 544 -16.86 1.83 -11.48
CA TYR A 544 -16.40 1.41 -10.16
C TYR A 544 -15.11 2.12 -9.74
N ARG A 545 -14.08 2.12 -10.59
CA ARG A 545 -12.80 2.81 -10.32
C ARG A 545 -12.98 4.31 -10.16
N LYS A 546 -13.86 4.93 -10.95
CA LYS A 546 -14.21 6.35 -10.80
C LYS A 546 -14.81 6.63 -9.41
N SER A 547 -15.74 5.80 -8.95
CA SER A 547 -16.30 5.91 -7.58
C SER A 547 -15.22 5.78 -6.49
N CYS A 548 -14.24 4.90 -6.68
CA CYS A 548 -13.10 4.77 -5.77
C CYS A 548 -12.23 6.04 -5.76
N VAL A 549 -11.93 6.61 -6.92
CA VAL A 549 -11.21 7.90 -7.02
C VAL A 549 -11.99 9.02 -6.34
N ASP A 550 -13.30 9.12 -6.58
CA ASP A 550 -14.16 10.13 -5.97
C ASP A 550 -14.15 9.99 -4.44
N THR A 551 -14.16 8.75 -3.93
CA THR A 551 -14.04 8.46 -2.49
C THR A 551 -12.68 8.92 -1.95
N VAL A 552 -11.56 8.51 -2.57
CA VAL A 552 -10.22 8.92 -2.15
C VAL A 552 -10.08 10.44 -2.15
N MET A 553 -10.55 11.11 -3.19
CA MET A 553 -10.46 12.57 -3.33
C MET A 553 -11.34 13.31 -2.32
N LYS A 554 -12.52 12.77 -2.00
CA LYS A 554 -13.43 13.32 -0.98
C LYS A 554 -12.80 13.30 0.42
N TRP A 555 -12.01 12.27 0.73
CA TRP A 555 -11.41 12.07 2.06
C TRP A 555 -9.92 12.44 2.13
N LEU A 556 -9.35 13.02 1.06
CA LEU A 556 -7.93 13.34 0.98
C LEU A 556 -7.53 14.41 2.00
N VAL A 557 -6.60 14.06 2.90
CA VAL A 557 -5.97 15.00 3.84
C VAL A 557 -4.52 15.27 3.40
N PRO A 558 -4.11 16.54 3.16
CA PRO A 558 -2.74 16.83 2.76
C PRO A 558 -1.70 16.38 3.78
N GLU A 559 -0.74 15.58 3.33
CA GLU A 559 0.33 15.04 4.16
C GLU A 559 1.51 16.03 4.33
N SER A 560 2.41 15.72 5.26
CA SER A 560 3.69 16.41 5.39
C SER A 560 4.57 16.14 4.17
N SER A 561 5.32 17.15 3.71
CA SER A 561 6.28 17.01 2.60
C SER A 561 7.46 16.08 2.91
N VAL A 562 7.55 15.56 4.13
CA VAL A 562 8.56 14.57 4.52
C VAL A 562 8.05 13.15 4.29
N ARG A 563 6.75 12.90 4.49
CA ARG A 563 6.14 11.55 4.53
C ARG A 563 5.55 11.08 3.19
N TYR A 564 5.65 11.86 2.13
CA TYR A 564 5.14 11.42 0.82
C TYR A 564 5.98 10.26 0.27
N VAL A 565 5.33 9.34 -0.44
CA VAL A 565 6.01 8.37 -1.32
C VAL A 565 6.54 9.13 -2.53
N ASN A 566 7.86 9.13 -2.74
CA ASN A 566 8.42 9.74 -3.95
C ASN A 566 8.28 8.75 -5.10
N ARG A 567 7.65 9.17 -6.19
CA ARG A 567 7.41 8.35 -7.38
C ARG A 567 8.10 9.03 -8.57
N MET A 568 9.08 8.34 -9.14
CA MET A 568 9.86 8.82 -10.28
C MET A 568 9.56 7.94 -11.50
N THR A 569 9.17 8.58 -12.61
CA THR A 569 8.90 7.91 -13.88
C THR A 569 9.28 8.83 -15.03
N ASN A 570 9.80 8.28 -16.11
CA ASN A 570 10.05 8.99 -17.36
C ASN A 570 9.77 8.04 -18.52
N GLU A 571 8.69 8.31 -19.23
CA GLU A 571 8.11 7.45 -20.27
C GLU A 571 8.66 7.82 -21.66
N ALA A 572 9.90 8.33 -21.72
CA ALA A 572 10.53 8.80 -22.95
C ALA A 572 10.53 7.74 -24.06
N LEU A 573 10.83 6.48 -23.72
CA LEU A 573 10.85 5.35 -24.65
C LEU A 573 9.46 4.97 -25.18
N HIS A 574 8.41 5.17 -24.37
CA HIS A 574 7.06 4.70 -24.66
C HIS A 574 6.18 5.75 -25.35
N LYS A 575 6.30 7.02 -24.91
CA LYS A 575 5.49 8.14 -25.42
C LYS A 575 6.22 9.01 -26.44
N GLY A 576 7.50 8.73 -26.70
CA GLY A 576 8.38 9.55 -27.53
C GLY A 576 8.65 10.95 -26.97
N CYS A 577 8.20 11.25 -25.75
CA CYS A 577 8.33 12.54 -25.09
C CYS A 577 8.96 12.34 -23.71
N SER A 578 10.17 12.87 -23.51
CA SER A 578 10.81 12.88 -22.19
C SER A 578 10.23 13.96 -21.29
N LEU A 579 10.47 13.83 -19.98
CA LEU A 579 10.27 14.92 -19.03
C LEU A 579 11.02 16.19 -19.48
N LYS A 580 10.50 17.36 -19.09
CA LYS A 580 11.17 18.65 -19.36
C LYS A 580 12.09 19.10 -18.22
N VAL A 581 11.73 18.74 -16.99
CA VAL A 581 12.42 19.20 -15.78
C VAL A 581 12.39 18.09 -14.72
N LEU A 582 13.53 17.87 -14.06
CA LEU A 582 13.61 17.15 -12.79
C LEU A 582 13.70 18.17 -11.66
N ALA A 583 12.73 18.14 -10.73
CA ALA A 583 12.61 19.18 -9.70
C ALA A 583 12.84 18.62 -8.28
N ASP A 584 13.78 19.23 -7.56
CA ASP A 584 13.85 19.14 -6.11
C ASP A 584 13.04 20.28 -5.49
N SER A 585 11.81 19.97 -5.09
CA SER A 585 10.87 20.96 -4.55
C SER A 585 11.27 21.50 -3.17
N VAL A 586 12.11 20.77 -2.42
CA VAL A 586 12.53 21.19 -1.07
C VAL A 586 13.68 22.20 -1.18
N ARG A 587 14.62 21.96 -2.09
CA ARG A 587 15.78 22.83 -2.32
C ARG A 587 15.59 23.84 -3.45
N TYR A 588 14.43 23.84 -4.09
CA TYR A 588 14.11 24.75 -5.20
C TYR A 588 15.13 24.66 -6.34
N THR A 589 15.58 23.44 -6.65
CA THR A 589 16.59 23.16 -7.68
C THR A 589 15.98 22.40 -8.83
N TRP A 590 16.19 22.87 -10.05
CA TRP A 590 15.73 22.22 -11.27
C TRP A 590 16.89 21.75 -12.14
N ILE A 591 16.81 20.52 -12.63
CA ILE A 591 17.60 20.06 -13.77
C ILE A 591 16.69 20.15 -15.00
N VAL A 592 17.11 20.96 -15.99
CA VAL A 592 16.40 21.10 -17.28
C VAL A 592 16.96 20.06 -18.24
N LEU A 593 16.09 19.19 -18.75
CA LEU A 593 16.43 18.05 -19.59
C LEU A 593 16.69 18.44 -21.04
#